data_AF-X1T2E3-F1
#
_entry.id   AF-X1T2E3-F1
#
_cell.length_a   1.000
_cell.length_b   1.000
_cell.length_c   1.000
_cell.angle_alpha   90.00
_cell.angle_beta   90.00
_cell.angle_gamma   90.00
#
_symmetry.space_group_name_H-M   'P 1'
#
loop_
_entity.id
_entity.type
_entity.pdbx_description
1 polymer ?
#
loop_
_entity_poly.entity_id
_entity_poly.type
_entity_poly.pdbx_seq_one_letter_code
_entity_poly.pdbx_strand_id
1 'polypeptide(L)'
;MATTYAVINLSDTNAVLFSQVNQSSAQTMRRNLANTQGLLSYQVEPSFITNGSLVPVETLNHEEALALMATPAWSDPIPPVE
;
A
#
# COMPACT_ATOMS: atom_id res chain seq x y z
N MET A 1 13.66 -0.77 13.04
CA MET A 1 13.05 0.26 12.17
C MET A 1 11.69 -0.27 11.77
N ALA A 2 10.61 0.42 12.17
CA ALA A 2 9.25 -0.03 11.83
C ALA A 2 8.96 0.37 10.37
N THR A 3 8.54 -0.59 9.55
CA THR A 3 8.08 -0.32 8.19
C THR A 3 6.58 -0.07 8.25
N THR A 4 6.17 1.14 7.89
CA THR A 4 4.75 1.49 7.79
C THR A 4 4.28 1.20 6.39
N TYR A 5 3.05 0.72 6.28
CA TYR A 5 2.38 0.45 5.03
C TYR A 5 1.31 1.50 4.81
N ALA A 6 1.17 1.95 3.58
CA ALA A 6 0.08 2.83 3.18
C ALA A 6 -0.63 2.25 1.97
N VAL A 7 -1.95 2.20 2.05
CA VAL A 7 -2.84 1.97 0.93
C VAL A 7 -3.09 3.31 0.26
N ILE A 8 -2.90 3.37 -1.05
CA ILE A 8 -3.14 4.55 -1.88
C ILE A 8 -4.03 4.14 -3.06
N ASN A 9 -4.70 5.09 -3.69
CA ASN A 9 -5.37 4.83 -4.97
C ASN A 9 -4.36 4.82 -6.12
N LEU A 10 -4.63 3.99 -7.11
CA LEU A 10 -3.82 3.94 -8.32
C LEU A 10 -3.92 5.23 -9.15
N SER A 11 -5.04 5.95 -9.04
CA SER A 11 -5.23 7.28 -9.63
C SER A 11 -4.27 8.32 -9.05
N ASP A 12 -4.01 8.25 -7.74
CA ASP A 12 -3.13 9.19 -7.03
C ASP A 12 -1.66 8.80 -7.13
N THR A 13 -1.34 7.63 -7.70
CA THR A 13 0.03 7.13 -7.75
C THR A 13 0.99 8.04 -8.54
N ASN A 14 0.46 8.93 -9.37
CA ASN A 14 1.23 9.96 -10.08
C ASN A 14 1.88 10.99 -9.14
N ALA A 15 1.26 11.27 -7.98
CA ALA A 15 1.79 12.17 -6.96
C ALA A 15 2.70 11.46 -5.93
N VAL A 16 2.90 10.14 -6.06
CA VAL A 16 3.78 9.36 -5.17
C VAL A 16 5.23 9.55 -5.57
N LEU A 17 6.05 9.96 -4.62
CA LEU A 17 7.50 9.97 -4.80
C LEU A 17 8.10 8.61 -4.40
N PHE A 18 8.33 7.77 -5.41
CA PHE A 18 9.00 6.48 -5.24
C PHE A 18 10.41 6.57 -4.67
N SER A 19 11.08 7.72 -4.81
CA SER A 19 12.39 7.97 -4.21
C SER A 19 12.36 8.03 -2.68
N GLN A 20 11.19 8.19 -2.06
CA GLN A 20 11.04 8.30 -0.60
C GLN A 20 10.34 7.09 0.03
N VAL A 21 9.94 6.11 -0.78
CA VAL A 21 9.31 4.87 -0.31
C VAL A 21 10.22 3.69 -0.63
N ASN A 22 9.89 2.52 -0.10
CA ASN A 22 10.69 1.30 -0.34
C ASN A 22 10.46 0.70 -1.74
N GLN A 23 9.47 1.20 -2.48
CA GLN A 23 9.10 0.68 -3.79
C GLN A 23 9.74 1.45 -4.92
N SER A 24 10.29 0.73 -5.90
CA SER A 24 10.89 1.33 -7.09
C SER A 24 9.85 1.93 -8.04
N SER A 25 8.63 1.39 -8.08
CA SER A 25 7.59 1.87 -9.00
C SER A 25 6.16 1.48 -8.60
N ALA A 26 5.18 2.15 -9.23
CA ALA A 26 3.75 1.82 -9.16
C ALA A 26 3.38 0.40 -9.64
N GLN A 27 4.26 -0.24 -10.40
CA GLN A 27 4.07 -1.60 -10.89
C GLN A 27 4.70 -2.65 -9.97
N THR A 28 5.72 -2.28 -9.18
CA THR A 28 6.35 -3.18 -8.21
C THR A 28 5.63 -3.19 -6.87
N MET A 29 4.77 -2.20 -6.61
CA MET A 29 3.88 -2.20 -5.45
C MET A 29 2.81 -3.28 -5.53
N ARG A 30 2.42 -3.79 -4.37
CA ARG A 30 1.31 -4.73 -4.23
C ARG A 30 0.02 -4.00 -4.59
N ARG A 31 -0.82 -4.57 -5.45
CA ARG A 31 -2.13 -4.03 -5.79
C ARG A 31 -3.23 -4.93 -5.25
N ASN A 32 -4.40 -4.36 -5.01
CA ASN A 32 -5.59 -5.13 -4.68
C ASN A 32 -6.12 -5.88 -5.91
N LEU A 33 -6.98 -6.87 -5.70
CA LEU A 33 -7.59 -7.65 -6.79
C LEU A 33 -8.43 -6.76 -7.72
N ALA A 34 -9.05 -5.72 -7.17
CA ALA A 34 -9.83 -4.75 -7.93
C ALA A 34 -8.98 -3.85 -8.84
N ASN A 35 -7.64 -3.88 -8.76
CA ASN A 35 -6.74 -2.99 -9.49
C ASN A 35 -7.12 -1.50 -9.35
N THR A 36 -7.60 -1.11 -8.18
CA THR A 36 -7.96 0.28 -7.84
C THR A 36 -7.02 0.87 -6.80
N GLN A 37 -6.46 0.03 -5.92
CA GLN A 37 -5.63 0.45 -4.80
C GLN A 37 -4.26 -0.25 -4.84
N GLY A 38 -3.23 0.48 -4.41
CA GLY A 38 -1.86 0.01 -4.27
C GLY A 38 -1.41 0.14 -2.82
N LEU A 39 -0.69 -0.86 -2.33
CA LEU A 39 -0.06 -0.87 -1.02
C LEU A 39 1.42 -0.60 -1.20
N LEU A 40 1.85 0.52 -0.63
CA LEU A 40 3.24 0.95 -0.58
C LEU A 40 3.76 0.80 0.85
N SER A 41 5.08 0.64 0.98
CA SER A 41 5.75 0.58 2.28
C SER A 41 6.83 1.65 2.35
N TYR A 42 6.95 2.32 3.49
CA TYR A 42 7.96 3.35 3.74
C TYR A 42 8.57 3.17 5.14
N GLN A 43 9.84 3.58 5.27
CA GLN A 43 10.54 3.59 6.56
C GLN A 43 10.52 4.97 7.23
N VAL A 44 10.41 6.03 6.42
CA VAL A 44 10.32 7.42 6.87
C VAL A 44 9.11 8.01 6.17
N GLU A 45 8.27 8.75 6.92
CA GLU A 45 7.11 9.41 6.34
C GLU A 45 7.53 10.28 5.15
N PRO A 46 7.06 9.95 3.95
CA PRO A 46 7.44 10.68 2.77
C PRO A 46 6.71 12.03 2.73
N SER A 47 7.35 13.01 2.09
CA SER A 47 6.89 14.37 2.00
C SER A 47 5.51 14.49 1.37
N PHE A 48 5.12 13.59 0.46
CA PHE A 48 3.79 13.64 -0.16
C PHE A 48 2.65 13.35 0.84
N ILE A 49 2.91 12.51 1.85
CA ILE A 49 1.97 12.25 2.96
C ILE A 49 1.97 13.45 3.90
N THR A 50 3.15 13.90 4.33
CA THR A 50 3.31 15.06 5.24
C THR A 50 2.74 16.36 4.65
N ASN A 51 2.91 16.59 3.35
CA ASN A 51 2.45 17.81 2.67
C ASN A 51 0.96 17.73 2.30
N GLY A 52 0.32 16.57 2.46
CA GLY A 52 -1.07 16.34 2.05
C GLY A 52 -1.27 16.35 0.53
N SER A 53 -0.19 16.35 -0.26
CA SER A 53 -0.26 16.25 -1.72
C SER A 53 -0.83 14.91 -2.17
N LEU A 54 -0.70 13.89 -1.32
CA LEU A 54 -1.34 12.59 -1.49
C LEU A 54 -1.77 12.07 -0.13
N VAL A 55 -3.06 11.82 0.00
CA VAL A 55 -3.65 11.22 1.20
C VAL A 55 -3.73 9.73 0.97
N PRO A 56 -2.93 8.91 1.69
CA PRO A 56 -3.12 7.48 1.65
C PRO A 56 -4.53 7.17 2.16
N VAL A 57 -5.21 6.26 1.47
CA VAL A 57 -6.52 5.75 1.85
C VAL A 57 -6.46 5.19 3.27
N GLU A 58 -5.38 4.47 3.58
CA GLU A 58 -5.19 3.85 4.88
C GLU A 58 -3.70 3.74 5.20
N THR A 59 -3.29 4.05 6.41
CA THR A 59 -1.92 3.80 6.91
C THR A 59 -1.98 2.73 7.98
N LEU A 60 -1.20 1.69 7.77
CA LEU A 60 -1.24 0.42 8.48
C LEU A 60 0.14 0.05 8.98
N ASN A 61 0.20 -0.57 10.14
CA ASN A 61 1.41 -1.22 10.62
C ASN A 61 1.60 -2.57 9.93
N HIS A 62 2.76 -3.20 10.15
CA HIS A 62 3.07 -4.50 9.53
C HIS A 62 2.01 -5.57 9.79
N GLU A 63 1.50 -5.69 11.02
CA GLU A 63 0.44 -6.65 11.36
C GLU A 63 -0.87 -6.35 10.64
N GLU A 64 -1.27 -5.08 10.58
CA GLU A 64 -2.52 -4.68 9.93
C GLU A 64 -2.42 -4.85 8.41
N ALA A 65 -1.27 -4.54 7.82
CA ALA A 65 -1.00 -4.81 6.41
C ALA A 65 -1.05 -6.31 6.10
N LEU A 66 -0.56 -7.16 6.99
CA LEU A 66 -0.63 -8.61 6.85
C LEU A 66 -2.09 -9.09 6.90
N ALA A 67 -2.88 -8.56 7.84
CA ALA A 67 -4.31 -8.83 7.95
C ALA A 67 -5.07 -8.36 6.70
N LEU A 68 -4.78 -7.16 6.21
CA LEU A 68 -5.36 -6.60 4.99
C LEU A 68 -4.97 -7.41 3.75
N MET A 69 -3.71 -7.85 3.64
CA MET A 69 -3.27 -8.77 2.58
C MET A 69 -3.97 -10.13 2.64
N ALA A 70 -4.42 -10.56 3.82
CA ALA A 70 -5.20 -11.79 4.01
C ALA A 70 -6.71 -11.59 3.71
N THR A 71 -7.16 -10.35 3.45
CA THR A 71 -8.56 -10.11 3.08
C THR A 71 -8.84 -10.52 1.64
N PRO A 72 -10.10 -10.91 1.33
CA PRO A 72 -10.55 -11.24 -0.03
C PRO A 72 -10.47 -10.06 -1.00
N ALA A 73 -10.17 -8.84 -0.54
CA ALA A 73 -9.94 -7.68 -1.41
C ALA A 73 -8.52 -7.67 -2.01
N TRP A 74 -7.54 -8.31 -1.35
CA TRP A 74 -6.11 -8.26 -1.71
C TRP A 74 -5.51 -9.62 -2.06
N SER A 75 -6.05 -10.70 -1.52
CA SER A 75 -5.71 -12.06 -1.91
C SER A 75 -7.00 -12.84 -2.08
N ASP A 76 -7.08 -13.72 -3.08
CA ASP A 76 -8.22 -14.62 -3.19
C ASP A 76 -8.37 -15.38 -1.88
N PRO A 77 -9.59 -15.49 -1.33
CA PRO A 77 -9.81 -16.29 -0.14
C PRO A 77 -9.31 -17.70 -0.48
N ILE A 78 -8.31 -18.18 0.26
CA ILE A 78 -7.83 -19.54 0.13
C ILE A 78 -9.07 -20.43 0.27
N PRO A 79 -9.46 -21.20 -0.77
CA PRO A 79 -10.61 -22.07 -0.63
C PRO A 79 -10.31 -23.02 0.54
N PRO A 80 -11.26 -23.26 1.46
CA PRO A 80 -11.05 -24.28 2.48
C PRO A 80 -10.71 -25.57 1.75
N VAL A 81 -9.53 -26.11 2.05
CA VAL A 81 -9.12 -27.43 1.56
C VAL A 81 -10.13 -28.41 2.16
N GLU A 82 -10.98 -28.97 1.30
CA GLU A 82 -11.93 -30.03 1.65
C GLU A 82 -11.20 -31.32 2.03
#